data_AF-A0A0B1TLJ3-F1
#
_entry.id   AF-A0A0B1TLJ3-F1
#
_cell.length_a   1.000
_cell.length_b   1.000
_cell.length_c   1.000
_cell.angle_alpha   90.00
_cell.angle_beta   90.00
_cell.angle_gamma   90.00
#
_symmetry.space_group_name_H-M   'P 1'
#
loop_
_entity.id
_entity.type
_entity.pdbx_description
1 polymer ?
#
loop_
_entity_poly.entity_id
_entity_poly.type
_entity_poly.pdbx_seq_one_letter_code
_entity_poly.pdbx_strand_id
1 'polypeptide(L)'
;MSVDHTVVSIGTVRSSDQSPDATYNVHQFVMRKFVHPKYLADMESNPRQLHDIAVLQLARPVKPSQHRRPICISSPPKNFTNISAYVTGFGAYNSNSNNSYYSNVIRFPHFSWYRHWQKHE
;
A
#
# COMPACT_ATOMS: atom_id res chain seq x y z
N MET A 1 -4.44 -5.39 -28.28
CA MET A 1 -3.88 -4.61 -27.16
C MET A 1 -4.87 -4.72 -26.01
N SER A 2 -4.52 -5.37 -24.91
CA SER A 2 -5.39 -5.49 -23.73
C SER A 2 -5.52 -4.12 -23.09
N VAL A 3 -6.74 -3.57 -23.01
CA VAL A 3 -6.99 -2.33 -22.30
C VAL A 3 -7.02 -2.69 -20.82
N ASP A 4 -6.03 -2.22 -20.08
CA ASP A 4 -5.94 -2.47 -18.64
C ASP A 4 -7.03 -1.66 -17.92
N HIS A 5 -8.07 -2.35 -17.45
CA HIS A 5 -9.20 -1.75 -16.74
C HIS A 5 -8.92 -1.62 -15.23
N THR A 6 -7.73 -1.17 -14.85
CA THR A 6 -7.43 -0.93 -13.43
C THR A 6 -8.16 0.31 -12.92
N VAL A 7 -8.91 0.13 -11.82
CA VAL A 7 -9.63 1.19 -11.09
C VAL A 7 -9.11 1.26 -9.66
N VAL A 8 -8.92 2.47 -9.14
CA VAL A 8 -8.56 2.72 -7.74
C VAL A 8 -9.78 3.28 -7.01
N SER A 9 -10.14 2.65 -5.89
CA SER A 9 -11.17 3.13 -4.97
C SER A 9 -10.52 3.95 -3.84
N ILE A 10 -10.96 5.19 -3.63
CA ILE A 10 -10.34 6.16 -2.72
C ILE A 10 -11.37 6.68 -1.73
N GLY A 11 -11.00 6.74 -0.45
CA GLY A 11 -11.89 7.12 0.65
C GLY A 11 -12.72 5.97 1.20
N THR A 12 -12.46 4.74 0.75
CA THR A 12 -13.20 3.56 1.17
C THR A 12 -12.67 3.00 2.50
N VAL A 13 -13.62 2.64 3.37
CA VAL A 13 -13.39 1.86 4.61
C VAL A 13 -14.13 0.53 4.58
N ARG A 14 -14.89 0.24 3.52
CA ARG A 14 -15.63 -1.01 3.28
C ARG A 14 -15.34 -1.53 1.89
N SER A 15 -14.98 -2.80 1.77
CA SER A 15 -14.59 -3.38 0.49
C SER A 15 -15.76 -3.63 -0.48
N SER A 16 -17.01 -3.52 -0.04
CA SER A 16 -18.19 -3.59 -0.91
C SER A 16 -18.79 -2.22 -1.25
N ASP A 17 -19.28 -2.09 -2.48
CA ASP A 17 -19.87 -0.85 -3.01
C ASP A 17 -21.26 -0.50 -2.44
N GLN A 18 -21.90 -1.37 -1.65
CA GLN A 18 -23.26 -1.16 -1.10
C GLN A 18 -23.29 -0.36 0.23
N SER A 19 -22.27 0.44 0.53
CA SER A 19 -22.20 1.18 1.80
C SER A 19 -23.00 2.49 1.76
N PRO A 20 -23.71 2.89 2.82
CA PRO A 20 -24.22 4.26 2.98
C PRO A 20 -23.10 5.33 3.02
N ASP A 21 -21.85 4.93 3.26
CA ASP A 21 -20.65 5.78 3.14
C ASP A 21 -20.11 5.87 1.70
N ALA A 22 -20.72 5.19 0.73
CA ALA A 22 -20.31 5.23 -0.68
C ALA A 22 -20.30 6.65 -1.26
N THR A 23 -21.04 7.58 -0.64
CA THR A 23 -21.06 9.00 -0.96
C THR A 23 -19.67 9.67 -0.91
N TYR A 24 -18.73 9.13 -0.13
CA TYR A 24 -17.35 9.63 -0.04
C TYR A 24 -16.35 8.89 -0.94
N ASN A 25 -16.74 7.73 -1.45
CA ASN A 25 -15.89 6.89 -2.28
C ASN A 25 -15.76 7.49 -3.68
N VAL A 26 -14.55 7.47 -4.21
CA VAL A 26 -14.28 7.84 -5.60
C VAL A 26 -13.60 6.66 -6.27
N HIS A 27 -14.17 6.24 -7.40
CA HIS A 27 -13.55 5.26 -8.29
C HIS A 27 -12.87 6.01 -9.43
N GLN A 28 -11.57 5.77 -9.59
CA GLN A 28 -10.77 6.47 -10.57
C GLN A 28 -9.99 5.49 -11.44
N PHE A 29 -10.18 5.58 -12.75
CA PHE A 29 -9.39 4.83 -13.72
C PHE A 29 -7.91 5.23 -13.62
N VAL A 30 -7.05 4.23 -13.76
CA VAL A 30 -5.61 4.42 -13.91
C VAL A 30 -5.31 4.74 -15.36
N MET A 31 -4.64 5.87 -15.60
CA MET A 31 -4.20 6.28 -16.92
C MET A 31 -2.85 5.65 -17.29
N ARG A 32 -1.90 5.64 -16.33
CA ARG A 32 -0.56 5.10 -16.53
C ARG A 32 -0.03 4.46 -15.26
N LYS A 33 0.81 3.44 -15.44
CA LYS A 33 1.54 2.75 -14.38
C LYS A 33 3.03 2.99 -14.58
N PHE A 34 3.70 3.58 -13.60
CA PHE A 34 5.13 3.81 -13.59
C PHE A 34 5.77 2.80 -12.63
N VAL A 35 6.16 1.64 -13.16
CA VAL A 35 6.89 0.61 -12.40
C VAL A 35 8.34 1.04 -12.27
N HIS A 36 8.97 0.79 -11.11
CA HIS A 36 10.39 1.10 -10.94
C HIS A 36 11.24 0.37 -12.00
N PRO A 37 12.17 1.04 -12.70
CA PRO A 37 12.86 0.47 -13.86
C PRO A 37 13.78 -0.71 -13.53
N LYS A 38 14.14 -0.88 -12.24
CA LYS A 38 14.93 -2.02 -11.75
C LYS A 38 14.11 -3.13 -11.10
N TYR A 39 12.78 -3.01 -11.10
CA TYR A 39 11.94 -4.10 -10.64
C TYR A 39 11.94 -5.22 -11.69
N LEU A 40 12.27 -6.42 -11.26
CA LEU A 40 12.17 -7.64 -12.06
C LEU A 40 11.05 -8.49 -11.46
N ALA A 41 10.08 -8.87 -12.29
CA ALA A 41 8.87 -9.57 -11.85
C ALA A 41 9.09 -11.08 -11.71
N ASP A 42 10.11 -11.61 -12.37
CA ASP A 42 10.45 -13.02 -12.28
C ASP A 42 11.12 -13.31 -10.92
N MET A 43 10.61 -14.35 -10.25
CA MET A 43 11.08 -14.73 -8.92
C MET A 43 12.47 -15.36 -8.94
N GLU A 44 12.96 -15.79 -10.11
CA GLU A 44 14.30 -16.36 -10.26
C GLU A 44 15.38 -15.28 -10.18
N SER A 45 15.25 -14.19 -10.93
CA SER A 45 16.20 -13.08 -10.89
C SER A 45 15.96 -12.11 -9.73
N ASN A 46 14.74 -12.08 -9.16
CA ASN A 46 14.39 -11.21 -8.04
C ASN A 46 13.61 -11.91 -6.92
N PRO A 47 14.20 -12.94 -6.28
CA PRO A 47 13.53 -13.72 -5.22
C PRO A 47 13.20 -12.89 -3.98
N ARG A 48 13.83 -11.72 -3.82
CA ARG A 48 13.62 -10.81 -2.68
C ARG A 48 12.71 -9.63 -3.00
N GLN A 49 12.13 -9.56 -4.21
CA GLN A 49 11.23 -8.47 -4.63
C GLN A 49 11.87 -7.09 -4.43
N LEU A 50 13.16 -6.97 -4.75
CA LEU A 50 13.87 -5.70 -4.71
C LEU A 50 13.21 -4.71 -5.66
N HIS A 51 13.18 -3.44 -5.23
CA HIS A 51 12.54 -2.34 -5.96
C HIS A 51 11.04 -2.53 -6.21
N ASP A 52 10.33 -3.27 -5.35
CA ASP A 52 8.87 -3.41 -5.41
C ASP A 52 8.17 -2.08 -5.05
N ILE A 53 8.11 -1.18 -6.03
CA ILE A 53 7.43 0.10 -5.95
C ILE A 53 6.95 0.54 -7.34
N ALA A 54 5.74 1.09 -7.38
CA ALA A 54 5.19 1.71 -8.59
C ALA A 54 4.35 2.95 -8.23
N VAL A 55 4.22 3.87 -9.20
CA VAL A 55 3.34 5.03 -9.10
C VAL A 55 2.21 4.91 -10.12
N LEU A 56 0.97 5.07 -9.66
CA LEU A 56 -0.21 5.08 -10.52
C LEU A 56 -0.61 6.53 -10.81
N GLN A 57 -0.68 6.88 -12.10
CA GLN A 57 -1.26 8.16 -12.51
C GLN A 57 -2.74 7.96 -12.80
N LEU A 58 -3.57 8.64 -12.02
CA LEU A 58 -5.02 8.64 -12.18
C LEU A 58 -5.45 9.43 -13.43
N ALA A 59 -6.51 8.99 -14.11
CA ALA A 59 -7.01 9.66 -15.31
C ALA A 59 -7.67 11.02 -15.03
N ARG A 60 -8.10 11.27 -13.78
CA ARG A 60 -8.57 12.58 -13.33
C ARG A 60 -8.07 12.86 -11.91
N PRO A 61 -7.82 14.14 -11.56
CA PRO A 61 -7.49 14.53 -10.19
C PRO A 61 -8.64 14.21 -9.21
N VAL A 62 -8.28 13.81 -8.00
CA VAL A 62 -9.24 13.52 -6.93
C VAL A 62 -9.42 14.76 -6.07
N LYS A 63 -10.67 15.22 -5.91
CA LYS A 63 -10.97 16.38 -5.04
C LYS A 63 -10.69 16.03 -3.57
N PRO A 64 -9.82 16.80 -2.87
CA PRO A 64 -9.55 16.59 -1.44
C PRO A 64 -10.83 16.69 -0.59
N SER A 65 -10.87 15.94 0.50
CA SER A 65 -11.93 16.02 1.50
C SER A 65 -11.42 15.55 2.87
N GLN A 66 -12.29 15.48 3.86
CA GLN A 66 -11.96 14.84 5.14
C GLN A 66 -11.59 13.36 4.98
N HIS A 67 -12.18 12.66 4.01
CA HIS A 67 -11.98 11.22 3.76
C HIS A 67 -10.94 10.92 2.66
N ARG A 68 -10.43 11.95 1.97
CA ARG A 68 -9.48 11.80 0.86
C ARG A 68 -8.35 12.81 1.00
N ARG A 69 -7.25 12.36 1.60
CA ARG A 69 -6.04 13.14 1.83
C ARG A 69 -4.81 12.31 1.46
N PRO A 70 -3.77 12.92 0.87
CA PRO A 70 -2.52 12.22 0.61
C PRO A 70 -1.79 11.92 1.92
N ILE A 71 -0.97 10.88 1.89
CA ILE A 71 0.02 10.64 2.95
C ILE A 71 1.24 11.55 2.73
N CYS A 72 1.92 11.95 3.81
CA CYS A 72 3.14 12.72 3.73
C CYS A 72 4.31 11.84 3.26
N ILE A 73 5.13 12.33 2.33
CA ILE A 73 6.42 11.74 1.99
C ILE A 73 7.48 12.41 2.86
N SER A 74 8.28 11.63 3.60
CA SER A 74 9.38 12.18 4.38
C SER A 74 10.55 12.55 3.47
N SER A 75 10.92 13.82 3.44
CA SER A 75 12.20 14.30 2.90
C SER A 75 12.80 15.30 3.88
N PRO A 76 14.05 15.13 4.36
CA PRO A 76 14.99 14.04 4.04
C PRO A 76 14.56 12.67 4.64
N PRO A 77 15.25 11.56 4.29
CA PRO A 77 15.00 10.25 4.89
C PRO A 77 15.05 10.35 6.41
N LYS A 78 13.98 9.93 7.08
CA LYS A 78 13.92 9.87 8.55
C LYS A 78 14.35 8.49 9.04
N ASN A 79 15.02 8.45 10.18
CA ASN A 79 15.28 7.21 10.88
C ASN A 79 14.00 6.81 11.64
N PHE A 80 13.44 5.64 11.31
CA PHE A 80 12.22 5.10 11.94
C PHE A 80 12.51 4.01 13.00
N THR A 81 13.75 3.90 13.46
CA THR A 81 14.14 2.92 14.48
C THR A 81 13.39 3.18 15.79
N ASN A 82 12.88 2.11 16.42
CA ASN A 82 12.12 2.14 17.69
C ASN A 82 10.80 2.94 17.63
N ILE A 83 10.29 3.24 16.44
CA ILE A 83 8.97 3.85 16.27
C ILE A 83 7.96 2.76 15.93
N SER A 84 6.74 2.85 16.50
CA SER A 84 5.64 1.99 16.05
C SER A 84 5.07 2.50 14.73
N ALA A 85 4.85 1.61 13.77
CA ALA A 85 4.14 1.89 12.54
C ALA A 85 2.68 1.43 12.64
N TYR A 86 1.84 1.98 11.76
CA TYR A 86 0.49 1.49 11.54
C TYR A 86 0.44 0.81 10.17
N VAL A 87 -0.15 -0.37 10.13
CA VAL A 87 -0.45 -1.11 8.90
C VAL A 87 -1.95 -1.17 8.74
N THR A 88 -2.45 -0.85 7.54
CA THR A 88 -3.89 -0.83 7.25
C THR A 88 -4.20 -1.45 5.89
N GLY A 89 -5.38 -2.06 5.77
CA GLY A 89 -5.86 -2.66 4.53
C GLY A 89 -7.07 -3.58 4.73
N PHE A 90 -7.53 -4.15 3.61
CA PHE A 90 -8.63 -5.12 3.55
C PHE A 90 -8.16 -6.58 3.41
N GLY A 91 -6.86 -6.79 3.18
CA GLY A 91 -6.30 -8.12 3.00
C GLY A 91 -6.34 -8.96 4.28
N ALA A 92 -6.31 -10.28 4.10
CA ALA A 92 -6.04 -11.22 5.17
C ALA A 92 -4.74 -10.84 5.90
N TYR A 93 -4.79 -10.76 7.23
CA TYR A 93 -3.65 -10.34 8.07
C TYR A 93 -2.98 -11.51 8.81
N ASN A 94 -3.55 -12.71 8.70
CA ASN A 94 -2.93 -13.98 9.09
C ASN A 94 -3.37 -15.10 8.14
N SER A 95 -2.67 -16.24 8.15
CA SER A 95 -2.92 -17.38 7.28
C SER A 95 -4.32 -17.99 7.41
N ASN A 96 -5.03 -17.71 8.51
CA ASN A 96 -6.33 -18.27 8.84
C ASN A 96 -7.46 -17.23 8.73
N SER A 97 -7.16 -16.02 8.27
CA SER A 97 -8.10 -14.91 8.16
C SER A 97 -8.55 -14.76 6.71
N ASN A 98 -9.83 -14.52 6.52
CA ASN A 98 -10.35 -14.11 5.21
C ASN A 98 -10.10 -12.60 5.02
N ASN A 99 -10.22 -12.14 3.76
CA ASN A 99 -10.26 -10.72 3.48
C ASN A 99 -11.35 -10.05 4.32
N SER A 100 -11.00 -8.91 4.90
CA SER A 100 -11.91 -8.18 5.76
C SER A 100 -12.84 -7.31 4.92
N TYR A 101 -14.09 -7.28 5.35
CA TYR A 101 -15.09 -6.37 4.81
C TYR A 101 -14.77 -4.91 5.16
N TYR A 102 -14.11 -4.68 6.30
CA TYR A 102 -13.70 -3.35 6.76
C TYR A 102 -12.18 -3.18 6.69
N SER A 103 -11.70 -1.96 6.47
CA SER A 103 -10.27 -1.67 6.59
C SER A 103 -9.84 -1.80 8.05
N ASN A 104 -8.86 -2.63 8.34
CA ASN A 104 -8.31 -2.78 9.68
C ASN A 104 -7.09 -1.87 9.86
N VAL A 105 -6.78 -1.52 11.11
CA VAL A 105 -5.55 -0.81 11.47
C VAL A 105 -4.87 -1.59 12.58
N ILE A 106 -3.64 -2.02 12.33
CA ILE A 106 -2.82 -2.77 13.29
C ILE A 106 -1.57 -1.94 13.58
N ARG A 107 -1.23 -1.80 14.86
CA ARG A 107 -0.01 -1.14 15.31
C ARG A 107 1.11 -2.16 15.43
N PHE A 108 2.22 -1.94 14.74
CA PHE A 108 3.41 -2.79 14.77
C PHE A 108 4.57 -2.04 15.40
N PRO A 109 5.16 -2.51 16.52
CA PRO A 109 6.45 -2.00 16.97
C PRO A 109 7.54 -2.43 15.96
N HIS A 110 8.42 -1.51 15.59
CA HIS A 110 9.58 -1.86 14.78
C HIS A 110 10.52 -2.78 15.57
N PHE A 111 10.61 -4.05 15.17
CA PHE A 111 11.59 -4.99 15.71
C PHE A 111 12.92 -4.84 14.97
N SER A 112 13.94 -4.30 15.64
CA SER A 112 15.31 -4.34 15.11
C SER A 112 15.87 -5.76 15.29
N TRP A 113 15.93 -6.52 14.19
CA TRP A 113 16.54 -7.86 14.14
C TRP A 113 18.08 -7.84 14.12
N TYR A 114 18.71 -6.67 14.34
CA TYR A 114 20.14 -6.47 14.10
C TYR A 114 21.10 -6.88 15.24
N ARG A 115 20.67 -7.74 16.17
CA ARG A 115 21.48 -8.10 17.36
C ARG A 115 21.96 -9.55 17.45
N HIS A 116 22.02 -10.31 16.35
CA HIS A 116 22.47 -11.71 16.42
C HIS A 116 23.60 -12.16 15.46
N TRP A 117 24.07 -11.32 14.52
CA TRP A 117 25.06 -11.75 13.51
C TRP A 117 26.38 -10.97 13.50
N GLN A 118 26.81 -10.40 14.64
CA GLN A 118 28.13 -9.76 14.80
C GLN A 118 29.00 -10.41 15.88
N LYS A 119 28.96 -11.74 16.03
CA LYS A 119 29.85 -12.47 16.95
C LYS A 119 30.68 -13.58 16.30
N HIS A 120 30.91 -13.50 14.99
CA HIS A 120 31.83 -14.40 14.27
C HIS A 120 32.62 -13.68 13.17
N GLU A 121 33.28 -12.58 13.53
CA GLU A 121 34.52 -12.13 12.88
C GLU A 121 35.60 -11.97 13.95
#